data_AF-X1MM39-F1
#
_entry.id   AF-X1MM39-F1
#
_cell.length_a   1.000
_cell.length_b   1.000
_cell.length_c   1.000
_cell.angle_alpha   90.00
_cell.angle_beta   90.00
_cell.angle_gamma   90.00
#
_symmetry.space_group_name_H-M   'P 1'
#
loop_
_entity.id
_entity.type
_entity.pdbx_description
1 polymer ?
#
loop_
_entity_poly.entity_id
_entity_poly.type
_entity_poly.pdbx_seq_one_letter_code
_entity_poly.pdbx_strand_id
1 'polypeptide(L)'
;MRLFLLLIAAVPSQGMREFLIPTAPISALYGEALVASHECGAFLANPALAVRESYPCIHFAHTEWFAGTRRERVDFLLPKTWGTLGLGASGFHVWDLEHRDDPDDYPETFSAYNTDLVIRYARGIGRFALGAEAGVFLQRIYKYSATGFHGSLGASFNKKPFSV
;
A
#
# COMPACT_ATOMS: atom_id res chain seq x y z
N MET A 1 7.69 7.63 -42.03
CA MET A 1 6.87 8.39 -41.05
C MET A 1 6.32 7.40 -40.05
N ARG A 2 6.79 7.39 -38.80
CA ARG A 2 6.32 6.47 -37.74
C ARG A 2 5.30 7.22 -36.88
N LEU A 3 4.05 6.79 -36.93
CA LEU A 3 2.95 7.33 -36.13
C LEU A 3 3.04 6.72 -34.73
N PHE A 4 3.36 7.53 -33.71
CA PHE A 4 3.22 7.15 -32.31
C PHE A 4 1.83 7.56 -31.84
N LEU A 5 0.98 6.57 -31.58
CA LEU A 5 -0.34 6.78 -31.00
C LEU A 5 -0.17 6.76 -29.47
N LEU A 6 -0.23 7.92 -28.81
CA LEU A 6 -0.29 8.00 -27.36
C LEU A 6 -1.76 7.91 -26.94
N LEU A 7 -2.16 6.71 -26.50
CA LEU A 7 -3.49 6.50 -25.93
C LEU A 7 -3.48 6.97 -24.47
N ILE A 8 -3.91 8.21 -24.22
CA ILE A 8 -4.17 8.66 -22.84
C ILE A 8 -5.56 8.13 -22.48
N ALA A 9 -5.60 6.98 -21.79
CA ALA A 9 -6.83 6.56 -21.12
C ALA A 9 -7.19 7.62 -20.08
N ALA A 10 -8.43 8.11 -20.11
CA ALA A 10 -8.94 8.98 -19.07
C ALA A 10 -8.69 8.31 -17.71
N VAL A 11 -7.97 8.99 -16.81
CA VAL A 11 -7.71 8.46 -15.47
C VAL A 11 -9.05 8.44 -14.75
N PRO A 12 -9.64 7.26 -14.45
CA PRO A 12 -10.89 7.21 -13.73
C PRO A 12 -10.71 7.93 -12.39
N SER A 13 -11.71 8.69 -11.96
CA SER A 13 -11.69 9.28 -10.62
C SER A 13 -11.69 8.14 -9.59
N GLN A 14 -10.53 7.91 -8.99
CA GLN A 14 -10.39 6.98 -7.88
C GLN A 14 -10.49 7.75 -6.57
N GLY A 15 -11.21 7.20 -5.60
CA GLY A 15 -11.43 7.85 -4.30
C GLY A 15 -10.11 8.18 -3.60
N MET A 16 -9.28 7.15 -3.35
CA MET A 16 -8.04 7.28 -2.57
C MET A 16 -6.83 6.82 -3.39
N ARG A 17 -6.15 7.76 -4.06
CA ARG A 17 -5.03 7.47 -4.99
C ARG A 17 -3.74 7.06 -4.27
N GLU A 18 -3.63 7.32 -2.97
CA GLU A 18 -2.47 6.94 -2.17
C GLU A 18 -2.24 5.42 -2.14
N PHE A 19 -3.31 4.62 -2.23
CA PHE A 19 -3.17 3.16 -2.30
C PHE A 19 -2.49 2.65 -3.57
N LEU A 20 -2.39 3.49 -4.61
CA LEU A 20 -1.60 3.16 -5.81
C LEU A 20 -0.12 3.43 -5.62
N ILE A 21 0.28 4.17 -4.59
CA ILE A 21 1.68 4.50 -4.35
C ILE A 21 2.39 3.24 -3.86
N PRO A 22 3.62 2.94 -4.34
CA PRO A 22 4.44 1.86 -3.82
C PRO A 22 4.55 1.89 -2.29
N THR A 23 4.21 0.77 -1.67
CA THR A 23 4.19 0.59 -0.20
C THR A 23 5.54 0.12 0.36
N ALA A 24 6.48 -0.30 -0.49
CA ALA A 24 7.81 -0.74 -0.09
C ALA A 24 8.87 -0.39 -1.16
N PRO A 25 10.15 -0.23 -0.77
CA PRO A 25 11.24 0.04 -1.72
C PRO A 25 11.37 -1.02 -2.82
N ILE A 26 11.13 -2.28 -2.47
CA ILE A 26 11.13 -3.39 -3.43
C ILE A 26 10.04 -3.23 -4.50
N SER A 27 8.89 -2.64 -4.15
CA SER A 27 7.83 -2.33 -5.12
C SER A 27 8.29 -1.31 -6.14
N ALA A 28 9.01 -0.27 -5.70
CA ALA A 28 9.58 0.73 -6.60
C ALA A 28 10.66 0.14 -7.51
N LEU A 29 11.56 -0.71 -6.97
CA LEU A 29 12.63 -1.36 -7.74
C LEU A 29 12.08 -2.23 -8.88
N TYR A 30 10.97 -2.93 -8.63
CA TYR A 30 10.34 -3.83 -9.59
C TYR A 30 9.28 -3.16 -10.47
N GLY A 31 9.17 -1.83 -10.45
CA GLY A 31 8.13 -1.12 -11.22
C GLY A 31 6.72 -1.57 -10.89
N GLU A 32 6.47 -1.83 -9.60
CA GLU A 32 5.21 -2.30 -9.01
C GLU A 32 4.76 -3.72 -9.44
N ALA A 33 5.61 -4.46 -10.17
CA ALA A 33 5.33 -5.81 -10.63
C ALA A 33 5.57 -6.90 -9.56
N LEU A 34 4.92 -6.79 -8.40
CA LEU A 34 5.14 -7.71 -7.27
C LEU A 34 4.07 -8.79 -7.04
N VAL A 35 2.99 -8.80 -7.83
CA VAL A 35 1.79 -9.64 -7.57
C VAL A 35 2.08 -11.15 -7.48
N ALA A 36 3.20 -11.62 -8.06
CA ALA A 36 3.69 -13.00 -8.00
C ALA A 36 5.16 -13.10 -7.51
N SER A 37 5.73 -11.99 -7.02
CA SER A 37 7.14 -11.90 -6.63
C SER A 37 7.45 -12.73 -5.40
N HIS A 38 8.67 -13.29 -5.36
CA HIS A 38 9.21 -14.05 -4.23
C HIS A 38 9.92 -13.16 -3.21
N GLU A 39 9.98 -11.86 -3.46
CA GLU A 39 10.68 -10.93 -2.60
C GLU A 39 9.93 -10.66 -1.30
N CYS A 40 10.72 -10.37 -0.27
CA CYS A 40 10.26 -9.90 1.02
C CYS A 40 9.42 -8.64 0.84
N GLY A 41 8.17 -8.62 1.34
CA GLY A 41 7.25 -7.49 1.14
C GLY A 41 6.27 -7.64 -0.03
N ALA A 42 6.37 -8.68 -0.86
CA ALA A 42 5.41 -8.91 -1.95
C ALA A 42 3.95 -9.08 -1.47
N PHE A 43 3.75 -9.44 -0.20
CA PHE A 43 2.44 -9.52 0.43
C PHE A 43 1.66 -8.19 0.45
N LEU A 44 2.36 -7.05 0.30
CA LEU A 44 1.76 -5.73 0.21
C LEU A 44 1.04 -5.49 -1.11
N ALA A 45 1.43 -6.21 -2.17
CA ALA A 45 0.77 -6.17 -3.47
C ALA A 45 -0.27 -7.30 -3.62
N ASN A 46 -0.04 -8.44 -2.97
CA ASN A 46 -0.95 -9.59 -2.99
C ASN A 46 -0.95 -10.27 -1.62
N PRO A 47 -2.03 -10.16 -0.82
CA PRO A 47 -2.04 -10.68 0.55
C PRO A 47 -1.80 -12.19 0.63
N ALA A 48 -2.07 -12.96 -0.45
CA ALA A 48 -1.77 -14.39 -0.48
C ALA A 48 -0.28 -14.72 -0.36
N LEU A 49 0.60 -13.78 -0.71
CA LEU A 49 2.05 -13.99 -0.66
C LEU A 49 2.61 -13.92 0.78
N ALA A 50 1.82 -13.50 1.78
CA ALA A 50 2.25 -13.50 3.17
C ALA A 50 2.63 -14.90 3.68
N VAL A 51 2.08 -15.97 3.09
CA VAL A 51 2.43 -17.37 3.42
C VAL A 51 3.89 -17.74 3.11
N ARG A 52 4.62 -16.88 2.39
CA ARG A 52 6.02 -17.12 2.02
C ARG A 52 6.97 -16.77 3.16
N GLU A 53 6.53 -15.96 4.12
CA GLU A 53 7.33 -15.64 5.30
C GLU A 53 7.33 -16.85 6.24
N SER A 54 8.53 -17.40 6.52
CA SER A 54 8.67 -18.60 7.34
C SER A 54 8.83 -18.31 8.84
N TYR A 55 9.11 -17.04 9.18
CA TYR A 55 9.35 -16.59 10.55
C TYR A 55 8.60 -15.29 10.81
N PRO A 56 8.30 -14.95 12.07
CA PRO A 56 7.76 -13.64 12.39
C PRO A 56 8.70 -12.55 11.86
N CYS A 57 8.14 -11.59 11.13
CA CYS A 57 8.93 -10.51 10.51
C CYS A 57 8.24 -9.16 10.71
N ILE A 58 9.06 -8.12 10.76
CA ILE A 58 8.62 -6.73 10.76
C ILE A 58 9.21 -6.06 9.53
N HIS A 59 8.35 -5.37 8.77
CA HIS A 59 8.73 -4.58 7.62
C HIS A 59 8.57 -3.11 7.97
N PHE A 60 9.60 -2.33 7.68
CA PHE A 60 9.56 -0.88 7.76
C PHE A 60 9.85 -0.30 6.38
N ALA A 61 9.08 0.70 5.99
CA ALA A 61 9.32 1.45 4.77
C ALA A 61 9.13 2.93 5.04
N HIS A 62 10.09 3.71 4.57
CA HIS A 62 10.07 5.16 4.54
C HIS A 62 10.26 5.58 3.10
N THR A 63 9.35 6.40 2.58
CA THR A 63 9.46 6.98 1.25
C THR A 63 9.26 8.48 1.34
N GLU A 64 10.20 9.23 0.78
CA GLU A 64 10.16 10.68 0.72
C GLU A 64 10.11 11.14 -0.74
N TRP A 65 9.27 12.13 -1.00
CA TRP A 65 9.13 12.83 -2.27
C TRP A 65 9.36 14.33 -2.06
N PHE A 66 9.42 15.08 -3.17
CA PHE A 66 9.52 16.53 -3.13
C PHE A 66 8.36 17.19 -2.37
N ALA A 67 8.56 18.46 -1.97
CA ALA A 67 7.58 19.27 -1.25
C ALA A 67 7.10 18.65 0.07
N GLY A 68 8.03 18.09 0.86
CA GLY A 68 7.74 17.56 2.20
C GLY A 68 6.74 16.40 2.23
N THR A 69 6.51 15.76 1.08
CA THR A 69 5.58 14.63 0.97
C THR A 69 6.31 13.36 1.39
N ARG A 70 5.79 12.66 2.39
CA ARG A 70 6.38 11.42 2.89
C ARG A 70 5.34 10.35 3.21
N ARG A 71 5.78 9.10 3.15
CA ARG A 71 5.01 7.93 3.54
C ARG A 71 5.83 7.05 4.46
N GLU A 72 5.24 6.69 5.58
CA GLU A 72 5.75 5.70 6.51
C GLU A 72 4.86 4.46 6.45
N ARG A 73 5.47 3.29 6.58
CA ARG A 73 4.74 2.04 6.71
C ARG A 73 5.47 1.08 7.64
N VAL A 74 4.69 0.40 8.47
CA VAL A 74 5.13 -0.73 9.28
C VAL A 74 4.14 -1.88 9.12
N ASP A 75 4.65 -3.09 8.88
CA ASP A 75 3.85 -4.32 8.89
C ASP A 75 4.54 -5.35 9.77
N PHE A 76 3.76 -6.09 10.55
CA PHE A 76 4.18 -7.26 11.29
C PHE A 76 3.46 -8.48 10.73
N LEU A 77 4.21 -9.54 10.41
CA LEU A 77 3.65 -10.84 10.03
C LEU A 77 4.02 -11.89 11.07
N LEU A 78 3.06 -12.76 11.36
CA LEU A 78 3.18 -13.86 12.28
C LEU A 78 2.75 -15.16 11.58
N PRO A 79 3.71 -15.92 11.01
CA PRO A 79 3.45 -17.24 10.46
C PRO A 79 3.10 -18.25 11.57
N LYS A 80 2.07 -19.05 11.33
CA LYS A 80 1.60 -20.16 12.16
C LYS A 80 1.21 -21.34 11.27
N THR A 81 1.08 -22.52 11.87
CA THR A 81 0.68 -23.76 11.18
C THR A 81 -0.71 -23.69 10.52
N TRP A 82 -1.57 -22.78 10.98
CA TRP A 82 -2.91 -22.59 10.40
C TRP A 82 -2.94 -21.50 9.32
N GLY A 83 -1.87 -20.71 9.17
CA GLY A 83 -1.76 -19.60 8.22
C GLY A 83 -0.86 -18.49 8.74
N THR A 84 -0.76 -17.39 8.01
CA THR A 84 0.01 -16.20 8.39
C THR A 84 -0.94 -15.06 8.70
N LEU A 85 -0.86 -14.52 9.92
CA LEU A 85 -1.52 -13.27 10.27
C LEU A 85 -0.60 -12.09 9.99
N GLY A 86 -1.20 -10.95 9.68
CA GLY A 86 -0.51 -9.69 9.53
C GLY A 86 -1.27 -8.52 10.14
N LEU A 87 -0.52 -7.56 10.67
CA LEU A 87 -1.02 -6.25 11.06
C LEU A 87 -0.15 -5.20 10.41
N GLY A 88 -0.74 -4.11 9.95
CA GLY A 88 0.01 -3.03 9.32
C GLY A 88 -0.55 -1.67 9.66
N ALA A 89 0.32 -0.67 9.63
CA ALA A 89 -0.03 0.73 9.73
C ALA A 89 0.77 1.52 8.69
N SER A 90 0.14 2.48 8.04
CA SER A 90 0.85 3.47 7.22
C SER A 90 0.34 4.88 7.45
N GLY A 91 1.24 5.84 7.30
CA GLY A 91 0.96 7.26 7.35
C GLY A 91 1.46 7.93 6.08
N PHE A 92 0.63 8.74 5.44
CA PHE A 92 1.03 9.60 4.34
C PHE A 92 0.81 11.04 4.75
N HIS A 93 1.84 11.87 4.57
CA HIS A 93 1.88 13.22 5.08
C HIS A 93 2.36 14.17 4.00
N VAL A 94 1.65 15.28 3.86
CA VAL A 94 2.07 16.44 3.06
C VAL A 94 2.04 17.65 3.97
N TRP A 95 3.23 18.19 4.24
CA TRP A 95 3.43 19.36 5.09
C TRP A 95 3.45 20.65 4.27
N ASP A 96 3.32 21.78 4.96
CA ASP A 96 3.57 23.11 4.42
C ASP A 96 2.77 23.44 3.14
N LEU A 97 1.52 22.98 3.07
CA LEU A 97 0.63 23.36 1.98
C LEU A 97 0.14 24.79 2.22
N GLU A 98 0.32 25.66 1.23
CA GLU A 98 -0.20 27.02 1.27
C GLU A 98 -1.64 27.05 0.73
N HIS A 99 -2.53 27.67 1.49
CA HIS A 99 -3.84 28.07 1.03
C HIS A 99 -3.81 29.57 0.72
N ARG A 100 -4.10 29.90 -0.54
CA ARG A 100 -4.24 31.27 -1.04
C ARG A 100 -5.46 31.33 -1.95
N ASP A 101 -6.38 32.23 -1.66
CA ASP A 101 -7.50 32.53 -2.55
C ASP A 101 -7.09 33.60 -3.58
N ASP A 102 -6.24 34.55 -3.18
CA ASP A 102 -5.57 35.53 -4.04
C ASP A 102 -4.03 35.46 -3.89
N PRO A 103 -3.24 35.59 -4.96
CA PRO A 103 -1.78 35.69 -4.88
C PRO A 103 -1.24 36.83 -4.01
N ASP A 104 -2.04 37.85 -3.66
CA ASP A 104 -1.64 38.92 -2.74
C ASP A 104 -2.01 38.65 -1.26
N ASP A 105 -2.75 37.60 -0.96
CA ASP A 105 -3.15 37.26 0.42
C ASP A 105 -1.98 36.68 1.24
N TYR A 106 -2.02 36.90 2.56
CA TYR A 106 -1.12 36.20 3.49
C TYR A 106 -1.43 34.70 3.47
N PRO A 107 -0.45 33.83 3.16
CA PRO A 107 -0.72 32.41 3.04
C PRO A 107 -1.07 31.79 4.41
N GLU A 108 -2.21 31.11 4.47
CA GLU A 108 -2.52 30.20 5.58
C GLU A 108 -1.88 28.84 5.28
N THR A 109 -1.05 28.32 6.18
CA THR A 109 -0.43 27.00 6.01
C THR A 109 -1.33 25.91 6.60
N PHE A 110 -1.52 24.83 5.85
CA PHE A 110 -2.18 23.63 6.34
C PHE A 110 -1.38 22.37 6.00
N SER A 111 -1.82 21.24 6.54
CA SER A 111 -1.23 19.94 6.24
C SER A 111 -2.33 18.94 5.87
N ALA A 112 -1.94 17.96 5.05
CA ALA A 112 -2.76 16.81 4.74
C ALA A 112 -2.11 15.57 5.33
N TYR A 113 -2.88 14.76 6.03
CA TYR A 113 -2.41 13.45 6.47
C TYR A 113 -3.47 12.38 6.28
N ASN A 114 -3.00 11.20 5.91
CA ASN A 114 -3.78 9.98 5.85
C ASN A 114 -3.12 8.95 6.75
N THR A 115 -3.92 8.18 7.47
CA THR A 115 -3.48 7.04 8.26
C THR A 115 -4.29 5.84 7.88
N ASP A 116 -3.64 4.71 7.68
CA ASP A 116 -4.26 3.45 7.31
C ASP A 116 -3.84 2.35 8.28
N LEU A 117 -4.79 1.55 8.73
CA LEU A 117 -4.58 0.40 9.59
C LEU A 117 -5.17 -0.82 8.91
N VAL A 118 -4.38 -1.89 8.81
CA VAL A 118 -4.77 -3.12 8.12
C VAL A 118 -4.56 -4.36 8.98
N ILE A 119 -5.45 -5.32 8.80
CA ILE A 119 -5.27 -6.70 9.23
C ILE A 119 -5.27 -7.60 8.00
N ARG A 120 -4.38 -8.59 8.01
CA ARG A 120 -4.16 -9.51 6.90
C ARG A 120 -4.18 -10.94 7.40
N TYR A 121 -4.68 -11.82 6.56
CA TYR A 121 -4.57 -13.25 6.78
C TYR A 121 -4.32 -13.97 5.47
N ALA A 122 -3.42 -14.94 5.48
CA ALA A 122 -3.13 -15.77 4.33
C ALA A 122 -2.92 -17.22 4.72
N ARG A 123 -3.27 -18.15 3.83
CA ARG A 123 -3.14 -19.59 4.06
C ARG A 123 -2.72 -20.32 2.79
N GLY A 124 -1.71 -21.17 2.94
CA GLY A 124 -1.30 -22.15 1.93
C GLY A 124 -2.19 -23.40 2.00
N ILE A 125 -2.65 -23.87 0.84
CA ILE A 125 -3.45 -25.08 0.65
C ILE A 125 -2.84 -25.85 -0.53
N GLY A 126 -1.94 -26.78 -0.23
CA GLY A 126 -1.19 -27.52 -1.24
C GLY A 126 -0.37 -26.56 -2.10
N ARG A 127 -0.71 -26.46 -3.39
CA ARG A 127 -0.02 -25.59 -4.36
C ARG A 127 -0.60 -24.18 -4.46
N PHE A 128 -1.72 -23.91 -3.80
CA PHE A 128 -2.38 -22.61 -3.80
C PHE A 128 -2.10 -21.87 -2.50
N ALA A 129 -2.08 -20.55 -2.57
CA ALA A 129 -2.19 -19.67 -1.42
C ALA A 129 -3.36 -18.74 -1.66
N LEU A 130 -4.13 -18.50 -0.60
CA LEU A 130 -5.21 -17.53 -0.58
C LEU A 130 -4.90 -16.51 0.52
N GLY A 131 -5.23 -15.25 0.26
CA GLY A 131 -5.06 -14.19 1.25
C GLY A 131 -6.17 -13.17 1.18
N ALA A 132 -6.41 -12.55 2.31
CA ALA A 132 -7.37 -11.47 2.46
C ALA A 132 -6.77 -10.38 3.34
N GLU A 133 -7.17 -9.15 3.08
CA GLU A 133 -6.82 -7.98 3.86
C GLU A 133 -8.06 -7.11 4.03
N ALA A 134 -8.19 -6.52 5.21
CA ALA A 134 -9.18 -5.52 5.50
C ALA A 134 -8.51 -4.37 6.25
N GLY A 135 -8.95 -3.15 5.98
CA GLY A 135 -8.39 -1.98 6.61
C GLY A 135 -9.37 -0.85 6.79
N VAL A 136 -8.95 0.10 7.60
CA VAL A 136 -9.62 1.37 7.84
C VAL A 136 -8.60 2.48 7.63
N PHE A 137 -9.00 3.48 6.85
CA PHE A 137 -8.20 4.68 6.65
C PHE A 137 -8.92 5.91 7.20
N LEU A 138 -8.14 6.84 7.74
CA LEU A 138 -8.56 8.14 8.20
C LEU A 138 -7.78 9.19 7.41
N GLN A 139 -8.50 10.07 6.75
CA GLN A 139 -7.96 11.16 5.96
C GLN A 139 -8.35 12.48 6.60
N ARG A 140 -7.38 13.40 6.71
CA ARG A 140 -7.63 14.77 7.11
C ARG A 140 -6.89 15.72 6.19
N ILE A 141 -7.63 16.68 5.64
CA ILE A 141 -7.10 17.77 4.83
C ILE A 141 -7.69 19.05 5.40
N TYR A 142 -6.83 19.94 5.91
CA TYR A 142 -7.26 21.19 6.52
C TYR A 142 -8.32 20.96 7.62
N LYS A 143 -9.55 21.45 7.41
CA LYS A 143 -10.71 21.31 8.31
C LYS A 143 -11.61 20.11 8.01
N TYR A 144 -11.33 19.34 6.96
CA TYR A 144 -12.14 18.20 6.54
C TYR A 144 -11.50 16.89 6.99
N SER A 145 -12.34 15.98 7.48
CA SER A 145 -11.95 14.61 7.82
C SER A 145 -12.87 13.59 7.18
N ALA A 146 -12.33 12.48 6.73
CA ALA A 146 -13.08 11.34 6.22
C ALA A 146 -12.50 10.04 6.77
N THR A 147 -13.37 9.06 6.98
CA THR A 147 -12.98 7.69 7.34
C THR A 147 -13.56 6.75 6.31
N GLY A 148 -12.80 5.76 5.89
CA GLY A 148 -13.26 4.74 4.97
C GLY A 148 -12.72 3.36 5.32
N PHE A 149 -13.38 2.34 4.78
CA PHE A 149 -12.96 0.95 4.89
C PHE A 149 -12.54 0.45 3.52
N HIS A 150 -11.57 -0.46 3.51
CA HIS A 150 -11.11 -1.10 2.30
C HIS A 150 -10.76 -2.56 2.57
N GLY A 151 -10.55 -3.32 1.50
CA GLY A 151 -10.09 -4.68 1.60
C GLY A 151 -9.64 -5.21 0.25
N SER A 152 -8.83 -6.26 0.30
CA SER A 152 -8.31 -6.93 -0.88
C SER A 152 -8.34 -8.45 -0.68
N LEU A 153 -8.46 -9.16 -1.80
CA LEU A 153 -8.36 -10.61 -1.85
C LEU A 153 -7.24 -10.98 -2.83
N GLY A 154 -6.51 -12.03 -2.50
CA GLY A 154 -5.35 -12.47 -3.24
C GLY A 154 -5.33 -13.97 -3.42
N ALA A 155 -4.75 -14.42 -4.51
CA ALA A 155 -4.43 -15.81 -4.74
C ALA A 155 -3.05 -15.93 -5.40
N SER A 156 -2.37 -17.06 -5.15
CA SER A 156 -1.11 -17.41 -5.81
C SER A 156 -1.04 -18.91 -6.02
N PHE A 157 -0.38 -19.32 -7.11
CA PHE A 157 -0.08 -20.72 -7.40
C PHE A 157 1.42 -20.93 -7.44
N ASN A 158 1.91 -21.98 -6.77
CA ASN A 158 3.32 -22.39 -6.79
C ASN A 158 3.50 -23.78 -7.38
N LYS A 159 4.62 -23.99 -8.08
CA LYS A 159 5.01 -25.30 -8.63
C LYS A 159 5.22 -26.34 -7.52
N LYS A 160 5.81 -25.91 -6.41
CA LYS A 160 5.98 -26.70 -5.19
C LYS A 160 4.87 -26.35 -4.19
N PRO A 161 4.39 -27.31 -3.38
CA PRO A 161 3.43 -26.99 -2.33
C PRO A 161 4.03 -25.98 -1.35
N PHE A 162 3.18 -25.11 -0.80
CA PHE A 162 3.55 -24.23 0.29
C PHE A 162 3.83 -25.07 1.54
N SER A 163 4.96 -24.85 2.18
CA SER A 163 5.30 -25.46 3.45
C SER A 163 4.39 -24.88 4.54
N VAL A 164 3.69 -25.75 5.26
CA VAL A 164 2.86 -25.39 6.42
C VAL A 164 3.71 -25.42 7.68
#